data_AF-A0AAE9EYJ6-F1
#
_entry.id   AF-A0AAE9EYJ6-F1
#
_cell.length_a   1.000
_cell.length_b   1.000
_cell.length_c   1.000
_cell.angle_alpha   90.00
_cell.angle_beta   90.00
_cell.angle_gamma   90.00
#
_symmetry.space_group_name_H-M   'P 1'
#
loop_
_entity.id
_entity.type
_entity.pdbx_description
1 polymer ?
#
loop_
_entity_poly.entity_id
_entity_poly.type
_entity_poly.pdbx_seq_one_letter_code
_entity_poly.pdbx_strand_id
1 'polypeptide(L)'
;MIRVAFPTSAAAIPRSISTAVSENIPKNQEEDVRKVWRNADAVCFDVDSTVCQDEGIDELAAYLGVGEAVANVTRTAMNGNARFRYR
;
A
#
# COMPACT_ATOMS: atom_id res chain seq x y z
N MET A 1 -11.05 -25.69 17.99
CA MET A 1 -10.03 -26.42 18.78
C MET A 1 -8.68 -25.82 18.41
N ILE A 2 -8.13 -24.94 19.25
CA ILE A 2 -6.75 -24.45 19.10
C ILE A 2 -6.11 -24.61 20.47
N ARG A 3 -5.08 -25.46 20.54
CA ARG A 3 -4.18 -25.57 21.69
C ARG A 3 -2.84 -25.01 21.26
N VAL A 4 -2.36 -23.98 21.94
CA VAL A 4 -0.97 -23.52 21.86
C VAL A 4 -0.39 -23.67 23.27
N ALA A 5 0.72 -24.40 23.38
CA ALA A 5 1.42 -24.65 24.63
C ALA A 5 2.80 -23.96 24.61
N PHE A 6 3.02 -23.11 25.62
CA PHE A 6 4.23 -22.87 26.47
C PHE A 6 5.64 -22.74 25.83
N PRO A 7 6.58 -21.92 26.39
CA PRO A 7 6.88 -21.93 27.83
C PRO A 7 7.10 -20.59 28.55
N THR A 8 7.10 -20.80 29.87
CA THR A 8 7.35 -19.97 31.05
C THR A 8 8.63 -19.13 31.06
N SER A 9 8.43 -17.84 31.36
CA SER A 9 9.20 -16.93 32.24
C SER A 9 10.57 -17.37 32.77
N ALA A 10 11.59 -16.55 32.50
CA ALA A 10 12.70 -16.32 33.42
C ALA A 10 13.22 -14.86 33.32
N ALA A 11 13.44 -14.29 34.51
CA ALA A 11 14.30 -13.15 34.86
C ALA A 11 13.76 -11.71 34.67
N ALA A 12 13.62 -11.05 35.84
CA ALA A 12 13.31 -9.65 36.05
C ALA A 12 14.57 -8.76 35.97
N ILE A 13 14.42 -7.52 35.47
CA ILE A 13 15.33 -6.40 35.73
C ILE A 13 14.47 -5.20 36.19
N PRO A 14 14.75 -4.57 37.35
CA PRO A 14 13.91 -3.52 37.89
C PRO A 14 14.32 -2.10 37.44
N ARG A 15 13.27 -1.33 37.10
CA ARG A 15 12.99 0.09 37.44
C ARG A 15 14.16 1.10 37.42
N SER A 16 14.13 2.01 36.45
CA SER A 16 13.68 3.40 36.67
C SER A 16 14.12 4.32 35.52
N ILE A 17 13.16 5.00 34.90
CA ILE A 17 13.14 6.43 34.54
C ILE A 17 11.65 6.73 34.33
N SER A 18 11.00 7.24 35.36
CA SER A 18 9.70 7.91 35.21
C SER A 18 9.99 9.32 34.74
N THR A 19 10.17 9.47 33.43
CA THR A 19 9.89 10.73 32.76
C THR A 19 8.55 10.51 32.09
N ALA A 20 7.51 11.15 32.63
CA ALA A 20 6.18 11.14 32.03
C ALA A 20 6.25 11.83 30.66
N VAL A 21 6.63 11.08 29.63
CA VAL A 21 6.28 11.41 28.26
C VAL A 21 4.81 11.04 28.17
N SER A 22 3.96 12.06 28.30
CA SER A 22 2.59 11.96 27.83
C SER A 22 2.67 11.72 26.33
N GLU A 23 2.72 10.44 25.95
CA GLU A 23 2.47 10.00 24.59
C GLU A 23 1.02 10.38 24.29
N ASN A 24 0.83 11.58 23.74
CA ASN A 24 -0.38 11.94 23.03
C ASN A 24 -0.43 11.07 21.77
N ILE A 25 -0.89 9.83 21.92
CA ILE A 25 -1.24 8.95 20.81
C ILE A 25 -2.30 9.70 20.01
N PRO A 26 -2.03 10.07 18.74
CA PRO A 26 -2.98 10.85 17.97
C PRO A 26 -4.24 10.00 17.72
N LYS A 27 -5.36 10.71 17.74
CA LYS A 27 -6.72 10.22 17.51
C LYS A 27 -6.80 9.25 16.33
N ASN A 28 -7.74 8.32 16.45
CA ASN A 28 -8.02 7.20 15.57
C ASN A 28 -7.91 7.54 14.07
N GLN A 29 -6.79 7.19 13.43
CA GLN A 29 -6.49 7.51 12.02
C GLN A 29 -7.57 7.01 11.04
N GLU A 30 -8.24 5.90 11.37
CA GLU A 30 -9.35 5.37 10.57
C GLU A 30 -10.54 6.33 10.52
N GLU A 31 -10.83 7.00 11.64
CA GLU A 31 -11.94 7.94 11.74
C GLU A 31 -11.70 9.17 10.86
N ASP A 32 -10.45 9.63 10.80
CA ASP A 32 -10.05 10.77 9.98
C ASP A 32 -10.10 10.43 8.48
N VAL A 33 -9.63 9.25 8.08
CA VAL A 33 -9.76 8.76 6.69
C VAL A 33 -11.23 8.65 6.28
N ARG A 34 -12.10 8.12 7.16
CA ARG A 34 -13.55 8.02 6.90
C ARG A 34 -14.21 9.39 6.74
N LYS A 35 -13.77 10.40 7.51
CA LYS A 35 -14.28 11.78 7.37
C LYS A 35 -13.88 12.37 6.03
N VAL A 36 -12.62 12.24 5.62
CA VAL A 36 -12.14 12.72 4.32
C VAL A 36 -12.91 12.04 3.19
N TRP A 37 -13.07 10.72 3.23
CA TRP A 37 -13.81 9.97 2.22
C TRP A 37 -15.27 10.41 2.07
N ARG A 38 -15.97 10.64 3.19
CA ARG A 38 -17.38 11.08 3.18
C ARG A 38 -17.58 12.50 2.67
N ASN A 39 -16.57 13.35 2.83
CA ASN A 39 -16.66 14.78 2.52
C ASN A 39 -15.97 15.15 1.19
N ALA A 40 -15.48 14.18 0.42
CA ALA A 40 -14.80 14.45 -0.83
C ALA A 40 -15.78 14.92 -1.91
N ASP A 41 -15.51 16.08 -2.52
CA ASP A 41 -16.31 16.61 -3.64
C ASP A 41 -16.04 15.84 -4.95
N ALA A 42 -14.87 15.20 -5.05
CA ALA A 42 -14.46 14.40 -6.20
C ALA A 42 -13.57 13.23 -5.78
N VAL A 43 -13.62 12.15 -6.55
CA VAL A 43 -12.75 10.98 -6.41
C VAL A 43 -12.11 10.70 -7.76
N CYS A 44 -10.77 10.64 -7.79
CA CYS A 44 -10.02 10.26 -8.97
C CYS A 44 -9.72 8.77 -8.91
N PHE A 45 -10.07 8.06 -9.97
CA PHE A 45 -9.72 6.66 -10.15
C PHE A 45 -8.58 6.56 -11.14
N ASP A 46 -7.61 5.72 -10.82
CA ASP A 46 -6.72 5.19 -11.84
C ASP A 46 -7.52 4.29 -12.79
N VAL A 47 -7.01 4.07 -14.01
CA VAL A 47 -7.72 3.30 -15.03
C VAL A 47 -7.33 1.83 -14.95
N ASP A 48 -6.08 1.53 -15.31
CA ASP A 48 -5.57 0.17 -15.36
C ASP A 48 -5.42 -0.38 -13.93
N SER A 49 -5.78 -1.65 -13.72
CA SER A 49 -5.79 -2.34 -12.42
C SER A 49 -6.65 -1.72 -11.29
N THR A 50 -7.41 -0.64 -11.56
CA THR A 50 -8.33 0.01 -10.60
C THR A 50 -9.77 0.03 -11.11
N VAL A 51 -10.05 0.65 -12.25
CA VAL A 51 -11.38 0.62 -12.89
C VAL A 51 -11.49 -0.59 -13.81
N CYS A 52 -10.43 -0.86 -14.56
CA CYS A 52 -10.31 -2.02 -15.43
C CYS A 52 -9.48 -3.12 -14.74
N GLN A 53 -9.80 -4.39 -15.02
CA GLN A 53 -8.98 -5.51 -14.56
C GLN A 53 -7.78 -5.75 -15.48
N ASP A 54 -7.94 -5.42 -16.75
CA ASP A 54 -6.94 -5.62 -17.79
C ASP A 54 -6.02 -4.40 -17.90
N GLU A 55 -4.82 -4.62 -18.43
CA GLU A 55 -3.81 -3.60 -18.72
C GLU A 55 -3.92 -3.20 -20.21
N GLY A 56 -4.56 -2.07 -20.51
CA GLY A 56 -4.98 -1.75 -21.88
C GLY A 56 -3.83 -1.70 -22.90
N ILE A 57 -2.63 -1.28 -22.46
CA ILE A 57 -1.42 -1.23 -23.31
C ILE A 57 -0.88 -2.65 -23.59
N ASP A 58 -0.94 -3.55 -22.61
CA ASP A 58 -0.44 -4.91 -22.76
C ASP A 58 -1.34 -5.72 -23.70
N GLU A 59 -2.67 -5.55 -23.63
CA GLU A 59 -3.63 -6.17 -24.54
C GLU A 59 -3.41 -5.71 -26.00
N LEU A 60 -3.19 -4.42 -26.21
CA LEU A 60 -2.86 -3.88 -27.54
C LEU A 60 -1.54 -4.46 -28.06
N ALA A 61 -0.53 -4.57 -27.20
CA ALA A 61 0.76 -5.14 -27.57
C ALA A 61 0.67 -6.63 -27.89
N ALA A 62 -0.16 -7.38 -27.16
CA ALA A 62 -0.42 -8.79 -27.41
C ALA A 62 -1.06 -8.99 -28.80
N TYR A 63 -2.07 -8.18 -29.14
CA TYR A 63 -2.69 -8.19 -30.47
C TYR A 63 -1.68 -7.93 -31.61
N LEU A 64 -0.70 -7.06 -31.38
CA LEU A 64 0.36 -6.74 -32.34
C LEU A 64 1.55 -7.72 -32.31
N GLY A 65 1.53 -8.74 -31.44
CA GLY A 65 2.60 -9.74 -31.31
C GLY A 65 3.86 -9.25 -30.59
N VAL A 66 3.80 -8.12 -29.88
CA VAL A 66 4.93 -7.53 -29.14
C VAL A 66 4.69 -7.45 -27.62
N GLY A 67 3.71 -8.23 -27.12
CA GLY A 67 3.25 -8.20 -25.72
C GLY A 67 4.37 -8.34 -24.69
N GLU A 68 5.29 -9.30 -24.86
CA GLU A 68 6.37 -9.54 -23.89
C GLU A 68 7.31 -8.33 -23.73
N ALA A 69 7.67 -7.69 -24.85
CA ALA A 69 8.55 -6.52 -24.82
C ALA A 69 7.88 -5.35 -24.10
N VAL A 70 6.59 -5.11 -24.37
CA VAL A 70 5.83 -4.02 -23.76
C VAL A 70 5.59 -4.28 -22.29
N ALA A 71 5.15 -5.47 -21.90
CA ALA A 71 4.92 -5.84 -20.50
C ALA A 71 6.19 -5.68 -19.63
N ASN A 72 7.37 -6.00 -20.18
CA ASN A 72 8.64 -5.78 -19.49
C ASN A 72 8.96 -4.29 -19.26
N VAL A 73 8.62 -3.44 -20.23
CA VAL A 73 8.76 -1.98 -20.11
C VAL A 73 7.74 -1.44 -19.09
N THR A 74 6.48 -1.85 -19.17
CA THR A 74 5.41 -1.49 -18.21
C THR A 74 5.83 -1.83 -16.79
N ARG A 75 6.30 -3.06 -16.55
CA ARG A 75 6.80 -3.50 -15.24
C ARG A 75 7.97 -2.65 -14.74
N THR A 76 8.90 -2.29 -15.63
CA THR A 76 10.03 -1.43 -15.28
C THR A 76 9.56 -0.03 -14.88
N ALA A 77 8.57 0.51 -15.57
CA ALA A 77 7.97 1.80 -15.26
C ALA A 77 7.21 1.79 -13.92
N MET A 78 6.35 0.79 -13.68
CA MET A 78 5.60 0.64 -12.43
C MET A 78 6.50 0.45 -11.20
N ASN A 79 7.66 -0.19 -11.37
CA ASN A 79 8.68 -0.30 -10.32
C ASN A 79 9.46 0.99 -10.06
N GLY A 80 9.12 2.10 -10.73
CA GLY A 80 9.78 3.40 -10.58
C GLY A 80 11.12 3.52 -11.32
N ASN A 81 11.48 2.54 -12.16
CA ASN A 81 12.75 2.49 -12.86
C ASN A 81 12.71 3.13 -14.27
N ALA A 82 11.56 3.69 -14.67
CA ALA A 82 11.43 4.50 -15.87
C ALA A 82 10.77 5.84 -15.54
N ARG A 83 11.18 6.91 -16.22
CA ARG A 83 10.58 8.24 -16.09
C ARG A 83 9.46 8.41 -17.11
N PHE A 84 8.34 8.98 -16.67
CA PHE A 84 7.32 9.46 -17.58
C PHE A 84 7.88 10.63 -18.42
N ARG A 85 7.61 10.61 -19.73
CA ARG A 85 7.98 11.70 -20.63
C ARG A 85 6.76 12.56 -20.92
N TYR A 86 6.83 13.82 -20.52
CA TYR A 86 5.93 14.85 -21.03
C TYR A 86 6.48 15.39 -22.36
N ARG A 87 5.59 15.74 -23.28
CA ARG A 87 5.92 16.42 -24.54
C ARG A 87 5.54 17.89 -24.45
#